data_AF-A0A9K3E9Q1-F1
#
_entry.id   AF-A0A9K3E9Q1-F1
#
_cell.length_a   1.000
_cell.length_b   1.000
_cell.length_c   1.000
_cell.angle_alpha   90.00
_cell.angle_beta   90.00
_cell.angle_gamma   90.00
#
_symmetry.space_group_name_H-M   'P 1'
#
loop_
_entity.id
_entity.type
_entity.pdbx_description
1 polymer ?
#
loop_
_entity_poly.entity_id
_entity_poly.type
_entity_poly.pdbx_seq_one_letter_code
_entity_poly.pdbx_strand_id
1 'polypeptide(L)' 'MKTNLKKGSWSVEEDQKLISYIKRYGIWNWSQMPKFAGLSRNGKSCRLR' A
#
# COMPACT_ATOMS: atom_id res chain seq x y z
N MET A 1 -15.72 5.11 -11.03
CA MET A 1 -14.53 5.93 -11.34
C MET A 1 -13.31 5.01 -11.43
N LYS A 2 -12.74 4.92 -12.63
CA LYS A 2 -11.70 3.95 -13.00
C LYS A 2 -10.34 4.43 -12.47
N THR A 3 -9.85 3.85 -11.37
CA THR A 3 -8.47 4.10 -10.93
C THR A 3 -7.54 3.21 -11.74
N ASN A 4 -6.79 3.84 -12.64
CA ASN A 4 -5.62 3.30 -13.33
C ASN A 4 -4.50 3.02 -12.31
N LEU A 5 -4.74 2.13 -11.35
CA LEU A 5 -3.67 1.56 -10.56
C LEU A 5 -2.96 0.60 -11.49
N LYS A 6 -1.65 0.82 -11.69
CA LYS A 6 -0.78 -0.11 -12.40
C LYS A 6 -1.13 -1.53 -11.93
N LYS A 7 -1.81 -2.32 -12.76
CA LYS A 7 -2.02 -3.77 -12.55
C LYS A 7 -0.69 -4.53 -12.75
N GLY A 8 0.43 -3.91 -12.36
CA GLY A 8 1.73 -4.54 -12.30
C GLY A 8 1.89 -5.13 -10.91
N SER A 9 2.38 -6.37 -10.86
CA SER A 9 2.76 -7.12 -9.67
C SER A 9 3.40 -6.21 -8.62
N TRP A 10 3.06 -6.43 -7.35
CA TRP A 10 3.73 -5.77 -6.24
C TRP A 10 5.23 -5.98 -6.37
N SER A 11 6.00 -4.89 -6.44
CA SER A 11 7.44 -4.99 -6.31
C SER A 11 7.76 -5.37 -4.86
N VAL A 12 8.78 -6.21 -4.67
CA VAL A 12 9.23 -6.62 -3.34
C VAL A 12 9.54 -5.40 -2.46
N GLU A 13 10.05 -4.32 -3.06
CA GLU A 13 10.31 -3.06 -2.36
C GLU A 13 9.05 -2.37 -1.83
N GLU A 14 7.95 -2.38 -2.61
CA GLU A 14 6.66 -1.83 -2.17
C GLU A 14 6.12 -2.66 -0.99
N ASP A 15 6.22 -3.99 -1.11
CA ASP A 15 5.74 -4.97 -0.12
C ASP A 15 6.51 -4.82 1.19
N GLN A 16 7.84 -4.73 1.12
CA GLN A 16 8.68 -4.49 2.28
C GLN A 16 8.40 -3.14 2.93
N LYS A 17 8.16 -2.07 2.17
CA LYS A 17 7.73 -0.77 2.72
C LYS A 17 6.39 -0.88 3.42
N LEU A 18 5.42 -1.54 2.80
CA LEU A 18 4.10 -1.79 3.39
C LEU A 18 4.25 -2.53 4.73
N ILE A 19 4.91 -3.69 4.73
CA ILE A 19 5.09 -4.54 5.91
C ILE A 19 5.86 -3.80 7.00
N SER A 20 6.94 -3.10 6.64
CA SER A 20 7.76 -2.35 7.61
C SER A 20 6.97 -1.22 8.25
N TYR A 21 6.16 -0.50 7.45
CA TYR A 21 5.30 0.57 7.93
C TYR A 21 4.20 0.03 8.86
N ILE A 22 3.54 -1.06 8.46
CA ILE A 22 2.51 -1.73 9.26
C ILE A 22 3.10 -2.25 10.58
N LYS A 23 4.28 -2.89 10.54
CA LYS A 23 4.94 -3.42 11.73
C LYS A 23 5.37 -2.32 12.69
N ARG A 24 5.74 -1.14 12.17
CA ARG A 24 6.22 -0.01 12.97
C ARG A 24 5.10 0.85 13.54
N TYR A 25 4.08 1.15 12.75
CA TYR A 25 3.03 2.12 13.10
C TYR A 25 1.65 1.48 13.29
N GLY A 26 1.45 0.23 12.86
CA GLY A 26 0.14 -0.40 12.79
C GLY A 26 -0.70 0.10 11.61
N ILE A 27 -1.78 -0.62 11.32
CA ILE A 27 -2.74 -0.24 10.29
C ILE A 27 -3.89 0.51 10.95
N TRP A 28 -4.00 1.80 10.65
CA TRP A 28 -5.12 2.64 11.11
C TRP A 28 -6.12 2.91 9.99
N ASN A 29 -5.65 3.14 8.75
CA ASN A 29 -6.51 3.35 7.60
C ASN A 29 -5.82 2.96 6.29
N TRP A 30 -6.30 1.89 5.66
CA TRP A 30 -5.75 1.40 4.40
C TRP A 30 -5.78 2.44 3.28
N SER A 31 -6.77 3.34 3.22
CA SER A 31 -6.87 4.33 2.13
C SER A 31 -5.81 5.42 2.20
N GLN A 32 -5.37 5.79 3.40
CA GLN A 32 -4.38 6.84 3.59
C GLN A 32 -2.97 6.28 3.83
N MET A 33 -2.87 5.09 4.42
CA MET A 33 -1.61 4.41 4.70
C MET A 33 -0.62 4.34 3.52
N PRO A 34 -1.00 3.98 2.27
CA PRO A 34 -0.05 3.95 1.17
C PRO A 34 0.56 5.33 0.89
N LYS A 35 -0.23 6.41 1.00
CA LYS A 35 0.30 7.78 0.88
C LYS A 35 1.37 8.06 1.94
N PHE A 36 1.16 7.61 3.18
CA PHE A 36 2.13 7.79 4.27
C PHE A 36 3.33 6.84 4.19
N ALA A 37 3.14 5.64 3.65
CA ALA A 37 4.19 4.65 3.43
C ALA A 37 5.02 4.93 2.15
N GLY A 38 4.70 5.99 1.41
CA GLY A 38 5.36 6.32 0.14
C GLY A 38 5.04 5.34 -0.99
N LEU A 39 3.87 4.70 -0.92
CA LEU A 39 3.34 3.76 -1.90
C LEU A 39 2.34 4.48 -2.81
N SER A 40 2.52 4.37 -4.12
CA SER A 40 1.58 4.89 -5.13
C SER A 40 0.44 3.90 -5.41
N ARG A 41 -0.02 3.20 -4.37
CA ARG A 41 -1.07 2.18 -4.43
C ARG A 41 -2.32 2.67 -3.72
N ASN A 42 -3.47 2.18 -4.16
CA ASN A 42 -4.73 2.50 -3.51
C ASN A 42 -4.91 1.61 -2.28
N GLY A 43 -5.55 2.12 -1.24
CA GLY A 43 -5.70 1.37 0.01
C GLY A 43 -6.36 0.02 -0.12
N LYS A 44 -7.28 -0.12 -1.07
CA LYS A 44 -7.92 -1.41 -1.38
C LYS A 44 -6.90 -2.48 -1.81
N SER A 45 -5.85 -2.09 -2.51
CA SER A 45 -4.78 -3.00 -2.92
C SER A 45 -3.83 -3.34 -1.77
N CYS A 46 -3.58 -2.40 -0.85
CA CYS A 46 -2.76 -2.65 0.33
C CYS A 46 -3.44 -3.65 1.28
N ARG A 47 -4.77 -3.58 1.43
CA ARG A 47 -5.55 -4.53 2.24
C ARG A 47 -5.62 -5.95 1.67
N LEU A 48 -5.59 -6.08 0.34
CA LEU A 48 -5.70 -7.37 -0.35
C LEU A 48 -4.36 -8.14 -0.41
N ARG A 49 -3.32 -7.61 0.21
CA ARG A 49 -1.99 -8.21 0.28
C ARG A 49 -1.78 -8.83 1.65
#